data_AF-A0A9D4QZV0-F1
#
_entry.id   AF-A0A9D4QZV0-F1
#
_cell.length_a   1.000
_cell.length_b   1.000
_cell.length_c   1.000
_cell.angle_alpha   90.00
_cell.angle_beta   90.00
_cell.angle_gamma   90.00
#
_symmetry.space_group_name_H-M   'P 1'
#
loop_
_entity.id
_entity.type
_entity.pdbx_description
1 polymer ?
#
loop_
_entity_poly.entity_id
_entity_poly.type
_entity_poly.pdbx_seq_one_letter_code
_entity_poly.pdbx_strand_id
1 'polypeptide(L)' 'MMYRIINNLVDINARSVLIPAGVHTRGHTNCYIVPLTTVNAYQFSFFPTGIRLWNGLPEQVVTSTSIDVFKGMMEELYK' A
#
# COMPACT_ATOMS: atom_id res chain seq x y z
N MET A 1 7.18 -1.86 -3.92
CA MET A 1 7.65 -0.53 -3.44
C MET A 1 6.87 -0.04 -2.23
N MET A 2 5.51 -0.06 -2.22
CA MET A 2 4.70 0.34 -1.05
C MET A 2 5.10 -0.36 0.26
N TYR A 3 5.27 -1.69 0.25
CA TYR A 3 5.75 -2.44 1.41
C TYR A 3 7.04 -1.85 2.01
N ARG A 4 8.00 -1.48 1.15
CA ARG A 4 9.28 -0.91 1.59
C ARG A 4 9.11 0.47 2.22
N ILE A 5 8.25 1.32 1.64
CA ILE A 5 7.98 2.67 2.17
C ILE A 5 7.36 2.58 3.57
N ILE A 6 6.34 1.73 3.72
CA ILE A 6 5.59 1.58 4.97
C ILE A 6 6.45 0.98 6.09
N ASN A 7 7.31 0.02 5.74
CA ASN A 7 8.21 -0.63 6.68
C ASN A 7 9.58 0.08 6.83
N ASN A 8 9.71 1.33 6.36
CA ASN A 8 10.94 2.14 6.46
C ASN A 8 12.20 1.46 5.88
N LEU A 9 12.03 0.64 4.84
CA LEU A 9 13.12 -0.03 4.11
C LEU A 9 13.70 0.83 2.98
N VAL A 10 13.23 2.07 2.86
CA VAL A 10 13.71 3.11 1.94
C VAL A 10 13.65 4.46 2.66
N ASP A 11 14.51 5.38 2.25
CA ASP A 11 14.56 6.75 2.80
C ASP A 11 13.43 7.63 2.23
N ILE A 12 12.19 7.24 2.52
CA ILE A 12 10.98 7.98 2.19
C ILE A 12 10.14 8.02 3.47
N ASN A 13 9.89 9.22 3.99
CA ASN A 13 9.04 9.38 5.15
C ASN A 13 7.58 9.07 4.79
N ALA A 14 7.12 7.85 5.12
CA ALA A 14 5.76 7.42 4.81
C ALA A 14 4.69 8.37 5.38
N ARG A 15 4.91 8.99 6.54
CA ARG A 15 3.94 9.88 7.19
C ARG A 15 3.78 11.23 6.48
N SER A 16 4.75 11.65 5.67
CA SER A 16 4.62 12.90 4.90
C SER A 16 3.87 12.71 3.59
N VAL A 17 3.72 11.47 3.11
CA VAL A 17 3.11 11.16 1.80
C VAL A 17 1.86 10.29 1.89
N LEU A 18 1.71 9.49 2.93
CA LEU A 18 0.57 8.59 3.14
C LEU A 18 -0.27 9.08 4.32
N ILE A 19 -1.59 9.15 4.09
CA ILE A 19 -2.57 9.51 5.11
C ILE A 19 -3.26 8.21 5.54
N PRO A 20 -3.09 7.74 6.80
CA PRO A 20 -3.79 6.56 7.29
C PRO A 20 -5.29 6.76 7.12
N ALA A 21 -5.92 5.81 6.46
CA ALA A 21 -7.36 5.77 6.44
C ALA A 21 -7.78 5.21 7.82
N GLY A 22 -8.74 5.87 8.48
CA GLY A 22 -9.03 5.67 9.91
C GLY A 22 -9.60 4.28 10.27
N VAL A 23 -10.53 4.22 11.22
CA VAL A 23 -11.18 2.95 11.57
C VAL A 23 -12.03 2.48 10.38
N HIS A 24 -11.73 1.29 9.86
CA HIS A 24 -12.44 0.69 8.74
C HIS A 24 -13.19 -0.57 9.16
N THR A 25 -14.39 -0.73 8.62
CA THR A 25 -15.16 -1.98 8.69
C THR A 25 -14.82 -2.95 7.56
N ARG A 26 -14.07 -2.50 6.54
CA ARG A 26 -13.67 -3.27 5.35
C ARG A 26 -12.23 -2.96 4.96
N GLY A 27 -11.46 -3.97 4.56
CA GLY A 27 -10.04 -3.86 4.25
C GLY A 27 -9.15 -4.26 5.44
N HIS A 28 -7.85 -4.00 5.31
CA HIS A 28 -6.86 -4.32 6.34
C HIS A 28 -6.52 -3.11 7.22
N THR A 29 -5.83 -3.36 8.33
CA THR A 29 -5.48 -2.33 9.34
C THR A 29 -4.58 -1.21 8.80
N ASN A 30 -3.66 -1.54 7.89
CA ASN A 30 -2.70 -0.58 7.31
C ASN A 30 -3.17 0.07 5.98
N CYS A 31 -4.45 0.44 5.87
CA CYS A 31 -5.00 1.12 4.69
C CYS A 31 -4.68 2.63 4.67
N TYR A 32 -4.61 3.22 3.47
CA TYR A 32 -4.36 4.65 3.29
C TYR A 32 -5.40 5.33 2.41
N ILE A 33 -5.61 6.63 2.61
CA ILE A 33 -6.54 7.40 1.79
C ILE A 33 -5.94 7.55 0.38
N VAL A 34 -6.71 7.17 -0.64
CA VAL A 34 -6.35 7.40 -2.04
C VAL A 34 -6.60 8.88 -2.37
N PRO A 35 -5.57 9.67 -2.75
CA PRO A 35 -5.78 11.05 -3.16
C PRO A 35 -6.73 11.14 -4.36
N LEU A 36 -7.73 12.02 -4.26
CA LEU A 36 -8.68 12.30 -5.33
C LEU A 36 -8.14 13.42 -6.22
N THR A 37 -8.15 13.18 -7.53
CA THR A 37 -7.77 14.16 -8.54
C THR A 37 -8.46 13.80 -9.85
N THR A 38 -8.70 14.79 -10.71
CA THR A 38 -9.33 14.63 -12.04
C THR A 38 -8.31 14.56 -13.17
N VAL A 39 -7.03 14.85 -12.87
CA VAL A 39 -5.96 14.88 -13.86
C VAL A 39 -5.30 13.52 -13.95
N ASN A 40 -5.38 12.87 -15.12
CA ASN A 40 -4.85 11.52 -15.35
C ASN A 40 -3.38 11.36 -14.91
N ALA A 41 -2.53 12.35 -15.20
CA ALA A 41 -1.11 12.29 -14.81
C ALA A 41 -0.93 12.13 -13.28
N TYR A 42 -1.78 12.78 -12.48
CA TYR A 42 -1.77 12.61 -11.03
C TYR A 42 -2.50 11.33 -10.60
N GLN A 43 -3.65 11.01 -11.21
CA GLN A 43 -4.42 9.81 -10.90
C GLN A 43 -3.59 8.53 -11.08
N PHE A 44 -2.82 8.44 -12.16
CA PHE A 44 -2.01 7.28 -12.49
C PHE A 44 -0.55 7.39 -12.02
N SER A 45 -0.22 8.45 -11.27
CA SER A 45 1.08 8.57 -10.63
C SER A 45 1.30 7.47 -9.58
N PHE A 46 2.54 7.35 -9.12
CA PHE A 46 2.98 6.27 -8.24
C PHE A 46 2.11 6.10 -6.98
N PHE A 47 1.82 7.19 -6.25
CA PHE A 47 1.15 7.07 -4.95
C PHE A 47 -0.33 6.69 -5.07
N PRO A 48 -1.19 7.37 -5.85
CA PRO A 48 -2.60 6.99 -5.91
C PRO A 48 -2.79 5.57 -6.47
N THR A 49 -1.99 5.17 -7.46
CA THR A 49 -2.01 3.80 -8.00
C THR A 49 -1.48 2.78 -7.00
N GLY A 50 -0.35 3.08 -6.35
CA GLY A 50 0.26 2.21 -5.35
C GLY A 50 -0.61 2.01 -4.12
N ILE A 51 -1.28 3.07 -3.64
CA ILE A 51 -2.23 3.00 -2.52
C ILE A 51 -3.45 2.16 -2.90
N ARG A 52 -4.01 2.33 -4.10
CA ARG A 52 -5.14 1.50 -4.55
C ARG A 52 -4.78 0.02 -4.58
N LEU A 53 -3.61 -0.32 -5.12
CA LEU A 53 -3.12 -1.69 -5.12
C LEU A 53 -2.91 -2.21 -3.70
N TRP A 54 -2.25 -1.42 -2.86
CA TRP A 54 -1.94 -1.77 -1.46
C TRP A 54 -3.20 -2.05 -0.65
N ASN A 55 -4.17 -1.14 -0.67
CA ASN A 55 -5.43 -1.28 0.07
C ASN A 55 -6.27 -2.49 -0.37
N GLY A 56 -6.04 -3.00 -1.58
CA GLY A 56 -6.70 -4.21 -2.09
C GLY A 56 -6.05 -5.52 -1.63
N LEU A 57 -4.90 -5.46 -0.94
CA LEU A 57 -4.19 -6.65 -0.51
C LEU A 57 -4.87 -7.29 0.73
N PRO A 58 -4.79 -8.62 0.89
CA PRO A 58 -5.25 -9.26 2.12
C PRO A 58 -4.40 -8.88 3.33
N GLU A 59 -5.00 -8.86 4.53
CA GLU A 59 -4.32 -8.55 5.80
C GLU A 59 -3.06 -9.39 6.02
N GLN A 60 -3.12 -10.70 5.72
CA GLN A 60 -2.00 -11.63 5.87
C GLN A 60 -0.77 -11.25 5.01
N VAL A 61 -1.00 -10.66 3.83
CA VAL A 61 0.07 -10.22 2.94
C VAL A 61 0.68 -8.92 3.47
N VAL A 62 -0.16 -7.99 3.91
CA VAL A 62 0.24 -6.68 4.43
C VAL A 62 1.02 -6.78 5.75
N THR A 63 0.67 -7.73 6.60
CA THR A 63 1.29 -7.96 7.91
C THR A 63 2.53 -8.87 7.85
N SER A 64 2.97 -9.26 6.65
CA SER A 64 4.16 -10.09 6.47
C SER A 64 5.41 -9.45 7.10
N THR A 65 6.17 -10.27 7.81
CA THR A 65 7.31 -9.83 8.65
C THR A 65 8.57 -9.54 7.85
N SER A 66 8.66 -10.02 6.61
CA SER A 66 9.80 -9.77 5.73
C SER A 66 9.37 -9.53 4.28
N ILE A 67 10.25 -8.86 3.54
CA ILE A 67 10.02 -8.59 2.12
C ILE A 67 9.99 -9.86 1.27
N ASP A 68 10.73 -10.90 1.67
CA ASP A 68 10.80 -12.14 0.91
C ASP A 68 9.51 -12.95 1.07
N VAL A 69 8.96 -12.98 2.29
CA VAL A 69 7.63 -13.56 2.56
C VAL A 69 6.55 -12.78 1.81
N PHE A 70 6.60 -11.45 1.84
CA PHE A 70 5.68 -10.60 1.08
C PHE A 70 5.68 -10.95 -0.41
N LYS A 71 6.86 -11.09 -1.03
CA LYS A 71 6.99 -11.44 -2.46
C LYS A 71 6.41 -12.82 -2.76
N GLY A 72 6.73 -13.83 -1.95
CA GLY A 72 6.19 -15.17 -2.15
C GLY A 72 4.67 -15.20 -2.07
N MET A 73 4.08 -14.52 -1.09
CA MET A 73 2.62 -14.41 -0.97
C MET A 73 1.98 -13.67 -2.15
N MET A 74 2.63 -12.65 -2.70
CA MET A 74 2.15 -11.95 -3.89
C MET A 74 2.20 -12.86 -5.12
N GLU A 75 3.24 -13.67 -5.29
CA GLU A 75 3.33 -14.63 -6.40
C GLU A 75 2.22 -15.68 -6.34
N GLU A 76 1.86 -16.14 -5.14
CA GLU A 76 0.74 -17.08 -4.95
C GLU A 76 -0.62 -16.45 -5.23
N LEU A 77 -0.81 -15.19 -4.88
CA LEU A 77 -2.10 -14.49 -5.04
C LEU A 77 -2.45 -14.15 -6.50
N TYR A 78 -1.44 -14.04 -7.36
CA TYR A 78 -1.59 -13.69 -8.79
C TYR A 78 -1.27 -14.85 -9.75
N LYS A 79 -1.18 -16.09 -9.24
CA LYS A 79 -1.18 -17.31 -10.06
C LYS A 79 -2.53 -17.53 -10.73
#